data_AF-A0A9P0IJ77-F1
#
_entry.id   AF-A0A9P0IJ77-F1
#
_cell.length_a   1.000
_cell.length_b   1.000
_cell.length_c   1.000
_cell.angle_alpha   90.00
_cell.angle_beta   90.00
_cell.angle_gamma   90.00
#
_symmetry.space_group_name_H-M   'P 1'
#
loop_
_entity.id
_entity.type
_entity.pdbx_description
1 polymer ?
#
loop_
_entity_poly.entity_id
_entity_poly.type
_entity_poly.pdbx_seq_one_letter_code
_entity_poly.pdbx_strand_id
1 'polypeptide(L)'
;MRYPLLLAIVQCIRMSGPMMGYMLSAYTLTYFIEPNLTPTITNEDPRWIGAWWMGWTPIGITCIVFSIVMMFFPRMLPRAAARMAKEPKEKVEKISTDFKTSLKRILSNKILVFNSASNSFFVLGLIGYWTFMPKYMETQFRQTAANSNFASGAIGILSSGLGIVTSGIVISKFKPSARSLAMWNFITEALEVVGHFVYIFLGCASEDLHGQWNADKTWNLTMDCNVGCNCGKSMSYNPVCSFDRSTTFYSPCYAGCTLETVIDGGIKAYSNCTCIGGAGTATEGVCPVDCGYDFIIFLALMGVMRFFSSTGRSGNTIIQFRCVKQEDKSLSLGFSEVVMALVAFMPGPILYGTIVDATCMVWGGKCGTNGNCWLYDGMRLKYYLNFTGASFLLIGTILDIGVWYHVKDLKIYDASDGDEKPARE
;
A
#
# COMPACT_ATOMS: atom_id res chain seq x y z
N MET A 1 23.74 17.55 -15.50
CA MET A 1 23.00 16.38 -14.97
C MET A 1 22.31 15.69 -16.13
N ARG A 2 22.51 14.36 -16.33
CA ARG A 2 21.87 13.60 -17.42
C ARG A 2 20.35 13.51 -17.15
N TYR A 3 19.52 13.76 -18.17
CA TYR A 3 18.04 13.84 -18.06
C TYR A 3 17.38 12.69 -17.25
N PRO A 4 17.78 11.40 -17.41
CA PRO A 4 17.19 10.30 -16.64
C PRO A 4 17.44 10.38 -15.13
N LEU A 5 18.64 10.80 -14.71
CA LEU A 5 18.96 10.98 -13.29
C LEU A 5 18.14 12.12 -12.67
N LEU A 6 17.92 13.20 -13.41
CA LEU A 6 17.08 14.30 -12.93
C LEU A 6 15.64 13.83 -12.69
N LEU A 7 15.07 13.05 -13.61
CA LEU A 7 13.74 12.47 -13.44
C LEU A 7 13.68 11.54 -12.21
N ALA A 8 14.67 10.68 -12.03
CA ALA A 8 14.76 9.80 -10.86
C ALA A 8 14.81 10.58 -9.54
N ILE A 9 15.63 11.65 -9.48
CA ILE A 9 15.71 12.52 -8.29
C ILE A 9 14.35 13.16 -8.00
N VAL A 10 13.68 13.71 -9.02
CA VAL A 10 12.35 14.31 -8.86
C VAL A 10 11.33 13.28 -8.33
N GLN A 11 11.34 12.06 -8.86
CA GLN A 11 10.44 10.99 -8.38
C GLN A 11 10.78 10.56 -6.94
N CYS A 12 12.06 10.50 -6.58
CA CYS A 12 12.48 10.23 -5.19
C CYS A 12 12.01 11.34 -4.24
N ILE A 13 12.09 12.61 -4.64
CA ILE A 13 11.56 13.73 -3.86
C ILE A 13 10.04 13.60 -3.69
N ARG A 14 9.31 13.17 -4.71
CA ARG A 14 7.86 12.93 -4.59
C ARG A 14 7.51 11.82 -3.59
N MET A 15 8.39 10.82 -3.42
CA MET A 15 8.21 9.72 -2.47
C MET A 15 8.44 10.13 -1.01
N SER A 16 9.13 11.24 -0.74
CA SER A 16 9.34 11.70 0.64
C SER A 16 8.04 12.12 1.33
N GLY A 17 7.07 12.65 0.58
CA GLY A 17 5.76 13.03 1.12
C GLY A 17 5.02 11.84 1.76
N PRO A 18 4.73 10.77 1.00
CA PRO A 18 4.15 9.54 1.56
C PRO A 18 4.95 8.98 2.74
N MET A 19 6.29 8.96 2.66
CA MET A 19 7.14 8.51 3.76
C MET A 19 6.92 9.32 5.04
N MET A 20 6.95 10.65 4.95
CA MET A 20 6.67 11.53 6.10
C MET A 20 5.25 11.33 6.64
N GLY A 21 4.27 11.06 5.76
CA GLY A 21 2.90 10.72 6.16
C GLY A 21 2.83 9.46 7.03
N TYR A 22 3.50 8.37 6.61
CA TYR A 22 3.58 7.15 7.41
C TYR A 22 4.32 7.36 8.73
N MET A 23 5.42 8.13 8.74
CA MET A 23 6.16 8.42 9.97
C MET A 23 5.32 9.25 10.96
N LEU A 24 4.63 10.27 10.46
CA LEU A 24 3.72 11.08 11.27
C LEU A 24 2.55 10.24 11.80
N SER A 25 1.98 9.37 10.96
CA SER A 25 0.93 8.46 11.39
C SER A 25 1.42 7.48 12.44
N ALA A 26 2.63 6.92 12.30
CA ALA A 26 3.21 6.04 13.30
C ALA A 26 3.36 6.76 14.64
N TYR A 27 3.84 8.01 14.62
CA TYR A 27 3.98 8.84 15.80
C TYR A 27 2.64 9.18 16.46
N THR A 28 1.62 9.58 15.69
CA THR A 28 0.32 9.93 16.29
C THR A 28 -0.43 8.71 16.81
N LEU A 29 -0.17 7.52 16.26
CA LEU A 29 -0.77 6.27 16.69
C LEU A 29 -0.19 5.72 18.01
N THR A 30 0.95 6.24 18.50
CA THR A 30 1.47 5.87 19.84
C THR A 30 0.78 6.60 20.98
N TYR A 31 -0.01 7.65 20.69
CA TYR A 31 -0.81 8.38 21.68
C TYR A 31 -2.26 7.93 21.64
N PHE A 32 -2.90 7.84 22.81
CA PHE A 32 -4.29 7.43 22.91
C PHE A 32 -5.21 8.47 22.25
N ILE A 33 -6.31 8.02 21.63
CA ILE A 33 -7.25 8.88 20.87
C ILE A 33 -7.72 10.13 21.62
N GLU A 34 -7.81 10.04 22.94
CA GLU A 34 -8.06 11.15 23.86
C GLU A 34 -6.80 11.39 24.73
N PRO A 35 -5.86 12.25 24.30
CA PRO A 35 -4.58 12.43 24.97
C PRO A 35 -4.68 12.97 26.41
N ASN A 36 -5.84 13.54 26.78
CA ASN A 36 -6.09 14.11 28.11
C ASN A 36 -6.51 13.06 29.15
N LEU A 37 -6.83 11.83 28.72
CA LEU A 37 -7.20 10.73 29.60
C LEU A 37 -5.99 9.84 29.89
N THR A 38 -5.90 9.31 31.12
CA THR A 38 -4.93 8.26 31.46
C THR A 38 -5.52 6.90 31.08
N PRO A 39 -5.05 6.25 30.00
CA PRO A 39 -5.61 4.97 29.59
C PRO A 39 -5.20 3.87 30.57
N THR A 40 -6.09 2.90 30.79
CA THR A 40 -5.79 1.66 31.54
C THR A 40 -5.14 0.60 30.65
N ILE A 41 -5.01 0.88 29.35
CA ILE A 41 -4.47 -0.01 28.32
C ILE A 41 -3.24 0.62 27.66
N THR A 42 -2.32 -0.21 27.19
CA THR A 42 -1.12 0.23 26.44
C THR A 42 -1.37 0.18 24.93
N ASN A 43 -0.43 0.70 24.14
CA ASN A 43 -0.50 0.66 22.68
C ASN A 43 -0.28 -0.74 22.05
N GLU A 44 0.04 -1.72 22.88
CA GLU A 44 0.11 -3.14 22.51
C GLU A 44 -1.27 -3.82 22.62
N ASP A 45 -2.20 -3.24 23.37
CA ASP A 45 -3.56 -3.75 23.49
C ASP A 45 -4.31 -3.56 22.15
N PRO A 46 -4.99 -4.59 21.61
CA PRO A 46 -5.72 -4.47 20.35
C PRO A 46 -6.92 -3.54 20.40
N ARG A 47 -7.38 -3.14 21.60
CA ARG A 47 -8.40 -2.09 21.79
C ARG A 47 -7.83 -0.69 21.64
N TRP A 48 -6.51 -0.54 21.57
CA TRP A 48 -5.85 0.75 21.43
C TRP A 48 -6.26 1.43 20.13
N ILE A 49 -6.82 2.64 20.26
CA ILE A 49 -7.09 3.51 19.13
C ILE A 49 -6.16 4.71 19.28
N GLY A 50 -5.25 4.84 18.32
CA GLY A 50 -4.31 5.95 18.29
C GLY A 50 -4.97 7.27 17.88
N ALA A 51 -4.40 8.39 18.30
CA ALA A 51 -4.87 9.74 18.00
C ALA A 51 -4.56 10.19 16.56
N TRP A 52 -5.09 9.45 15.58
CA TRP A 52 -4.92 9.65 14.14
C TRP A 52 -5.22 11.08 13.67
N TRP A 53 -6.17 11.75 14.32
CA TRP A 53 -6.61 13.10 13.98
C TRP A 53 -5.53 14.17 14.24
N MET A 54 -4.60 13.93 15.16
CA MET A 54 -3.52 14.89 15.50
C MET A 54 -2.59 15.16 14.31
N GLY A 55 -2.50 14.22 13.35
CA GLY A 55 -1.65 14.37 12.17
C GLY A 55 -2.14 15.45 11.19
N TRP A 56 -3.45 15.75 11.17
CA TRP A 56 -4.01 16.69 10.20
C TRP A 56 -3.57 18.13 10.43
N THR A 57 -3.42 18.54 11.68
CA THR A 57 -3.03 19.90 12.06
C THR A 57 -1.65 20.30 11.51
N PRO A 58 -0.55 19.57 11.77
CA PRO A 58 0.77 19.92 11.22
C PRO A 58 0.82 19.82 9.70
N ILE A 59 0.09 18.87 9.09
CA ILE A 59 -0.03 18.77 7.62
C ILE A 59 -0.67 20.04 7.06
N GLY A 60 -1.80 20.47 7.62
CA GLY A 60 -2.53 21.67 7.20
C GLY A 60 -1.69 22.94 7.30
N ILE A 61 -0.99 23.13 8.44
CA ILE A 61 -0.07 24.26 8.64
C ILE A 61 1.03 24.25 7.59
N THR A 62 1.64 23.09 7.34
CA THR A 62 2.71 22.93 6.33
C THR A 62 2.21 23.29 4.93
N CYS A 63 1.02 22.82 4.55
CA CYS A 63 0.39 23.17 3.28
C CYS A 63 0.13 24.68 3.15
N ILE A 64 -0.33 25.36 4.21
CA ILE A 64 -0.52 26.82 4.20
C ILE A 64 0.81 27.54 3.99
N VAL A 65 1.86 27.14 4.71
CA VAL A 65 3.20 27.73 4.57
C VAL A 65 3.72 27.58 3.14
N PHE A 66 3.65 26.38 2.56
CA PHE A 66 4.08 26.18 1.17
C PHE A 66 3.22 26.93 0.16
N SER A 67 1.91 27.06 0.40
CA SER A 67 1.03 27.86 -0.44
C SER A 67 1.43 29.33 -0.44
N ILE A 68 1.82 29.87 0.72
CA ILE A 68 2.34 31.24 0.83
C ILE A 68 3.64 31.40 0.06
N VAL A 69 4.58 30.46 0.19
CA VAL A 69 5.84 30.48 -0.59
C VAL A 69 5.56 30.45 -2.09
N MET A 70 4.60 29.62 -2.54
CA MET A 70 4.21 29.54 -3.95
C MET A 70 3.55 30.82 -4.46
N MET A 71 2.88 31.61 -3.61
CA MET A 71 2.32 32.91 -4.01
C MET A 71 3.39 33.95 -4.38
N PHE A 72 4.62 33.82 -3.89
CA PHE A 72 5.73 34.69 -4.28
C PHE A 72 6.33 34.35 -5.65
N PHE A 73 5.96 33.21 -6.26
CA PHE A 73 6.40 32.90 -7.61
C PHE A 73 5.67 33.77 -8.65
N PRO A 74 6.37 34.26 -9.68
CA PRO A 74 5.75 35.06 -10.72
C PRO A 74 4.73 34.21 -11.50
N ARG A 75 3.60 34.83 -11.91
CA ARG A 75 2.54 34.17 -12.69
C ARG A 75 3.05 33.47 -13.95
N MET A 76 4.12 33.99 -14.54
CA MET A 76 4.86 33.34 -15.62
C MET A 76 6.35 33.41 -15.32
N LEU A 77 7.03 32.27 -15.45
CA LEU A 77 8.49 32.24 -15.38
C LEU A 77 9.07 33.02 -16.57
N PRO A 78 10.15 33.82 -16.39
CA PRO A 78 10.72 34.65 -17.46
C PRO A 78 11.08 33.87 -18.72
N ARG A 79 11.57 32.63 -18.58
CA ARG A 79 11.88 31.73 -19.69
C ARG A 79 10.63 31.26 -20.45
N ALA A 80 9.52 31.05 -19.76
CA ALA A 80 8.26 30.68 -20.39
C ALA A 80 7.68 31.87 -21.16
N ALA A 81 7.70 33.07 -20.56
CA ALA A 81 7.30 34.30 -21.22
C ALA A 81 8.13 34.57 -22.49
N ALA A 82 9.46 34.37 -22.43
CA ALA A 82 10.34 34.52 -23.58
C ALA A 82 10.10 33.49 -24.70
N ARG A 83 9.61 32.29 -24.39
CA ARG A 83 9.21 31.29 -25.40
C ARG A 83 7.88 31.67 -26.05
N MET A 84 6.89 32.03 -25.24
CA MET A 84 5.57 32.47 -25.74
C MET A 84 5.65 33.73 -26.60
N ALA A 85 6.59 34.64 -26.31
CA ALA A 85 6.83 35.82 -27.14
C ALA A 85 7.41 35.49 -28.53
N LYS A 86 8.04 34.31 -28.69
CA LYS A 86 8.61 33.85 -29.96
C LYS A 86 7.65 32.97 -30.77
N GLU A 87 6.59 32.44 -30.16
CA GLU A 87 5.63 31.56 -30.84
C GLU A 87 4.49 32.39 -31.47
N PRO A 88 4.15 32.14 -32.75
CA PRO A 88 3.02 32.81 -33.39
C PRO A 88 1.70 32.39 -32.70
N LYS A 89 0.83 33.36 -32.41
CA LYS A 89 -0.50 33.11 -31.83
C LYS A 89 -1.39 32.39 -32.85
N GLU A 90 -1.50 31.07 -32.77
CA GLU A 90 -2.46 30.31 -33.60
C GLU A 90 -3.91 30.48 -33.13
N LYS A 91 -4.85 30.42 -34.09
CA LYS A 91 -6.29 30.64 -33.91
C LYS A 91 -6.96 29.44 -33.21
N VAL A 92 -7.86 29.76 -32.27
CA VAL A 92 -8.59 28.83 -31.37
C VAL A 92 -9.38 27.73 -32.10
N GLU A 93 -9.78 27.94 -33.36
CA GLU A 93 -10.58 26.99 -34.14
C GLU A 93 -9.82 25.70 -34.51
N LYS A 94 -8.48 25.75 -34.64
CA LYS A 94 -7.62 24.58 -34.88
C LYS A 94 -7.51 23.63 -33.67
N ILE A 95 -7.76 24.13 -32.46
CA ILE A 95 -7.46 23.42 -31.21
C ILE A 95 -8.35 22.17 -31.04
N SER A 96 -9.62 22.21 -31.46
CA SER A 96 -10.54 21.07 -31.25
C SER A 96 -10.33 19.90 -32.23
N THR A 97 -10.00 20.22 -33.48
CA THR A 97 -9.64 19.23 -34.52
C THR A 97 -8.24 18.67 -34.28
N ASP A 98 -7.30 19.50 -33.83
CA ASP A 98 -5.98 19.02 -33.38
C ASP A 98 -6.10 18.11 -32.16
N PHE A 99 -6.97 18.43 -31.18
CA PHE A 99 -7.14 17.58 -30.00
C PHE A 99 -7.65 16.18 -30.35
N LYS A 100 -8.69 16.07 -31.21
CA LYS A 100 -9.19 14.77 -31.68
C LYS A 100 -8.11 13.98 -32.42
N THR A 101 -7.28 14.67 -33.21
CA THR A 101 -6.20 14.06 -33.98
C THR A 101 -5.07 13.56 -33.07
N SER A 102 -4.64 14.38 -32.11
CA SER A 102 -3.66 14.01 -31.07
C SER A 102 -4.17 12.86 -30.20
N LEU A 103 -5.44 12.87 -29.81
CA LEU A 103 -6.05 11.78 -29.03
C LEU A 103 -6.06 10.47 -29.82
N LYS A 104 -6.46 10.51 -31.11
CA LYS A 104 -6.40 9.33 -31.99
C LYS A 104 -4.97 8.81 -32.13
N ARG A 105 -3.98 9.70 -32.25
CA ARG A 105 -2.55 9.35 -32.36
C ARG A 105 -2.04 8.67 -31.08
N ILE A 106 -2.43 9.17 -29.92
CA ILE A 106 -2.12 8.57 -28.60
C ILE A 106 -2.75 7.18 -28.46
N LEU A 107 -4.04 7.05 -28.76
CA LEU A 107 -4.77 5.77 -28.65
C LEU A 107 -4.30 4.74 -29.68
N SER A 108 -3.76 5.18 -30.82
CA SER A 108 -3.20 4.28 -31.84
C SER A 108 -1.75 3.89 -31.55
N ASN A 109 -1.09 4.55 -30.60
CA ASN A 109 0.28 4.25 -30.21
C ASN A 109 0.31 3.02 -29.31
N LYS A 110 0.57 1.86 -29.91
CA LYS A 110 0.61 0.57 -29.22
C LYS A 110 1.58 0.57 -28.04
N ILE A 111 2.77 1.17 -28.17
CA ILE A 111 3.76 1.22 -27.07
C ILE A 111 3.15 1.94 -25.87
N LEU A 112 2.55 3.11 -26.09
CA LEU A 112 1.94 3.90 -25.03
C LEU A 112 0.76 3.15 -24.39
N VAL A 113 -0.15 2.60 -25.19
CA VAL A 113 -1.34 1.89 -24.67
C VAL A 113 -0.95 0.67 -23.84
N PHE A 114 -0.06 -0.19 -24.33
CA PHE A 114 0.42 -1.35 -23.56
C PHE A 114 1.15 -0.92 -22.29
N ASN A 115 2.01 0.10 -22.37
CA ASN A 115 2.76 0.60 -21.22
C ASN A 115 1.85 1.22 -20.15
N SER A 116 0.85 2.02 -20.55
CA SER A 116 -0.14 2.61 -19.63
C SER A 116 -1.04 1.53 -19.02
N ALA A 117 -1.47 0.54 -19.80
CA ALA A 117 -2.29 -0.56 -19.31
C ALA A 117 -1.51 -1.45 -18.32
N SER A 118 -0.28 -1.86 -18.68
CA SER A 118 0.62 -2.63 -17.82
C SER A 118 0.81 -1.93 -16.48
N ASN A 119 1.26 -0.68 -16.51
CA ASN A 119 1.49 0.12 -15.30
C ASN A 119 0.21 0.30 -14.45
N SER A 120 -0.97 0.34 -15.08
CA SER A 120 -2.24 0.43 -14.34
C SER A 120 -2.57 -0.86 -13.59
N PHE A 121 -2.43 -2.02 -14.23
CA PHE A 121 -2.63 -3.32 -13.56
C PHE A 121 -1.57 -3.58 -12.49
N PHE A 122 -0.33 -3.17 -12.73
CA PHE A 122 0.73 -3.20 -11.74
C PHE A 122 0.37 -2.36 -10.50
N VAL A 123 -0.07 -1.10 -10.69
CA VAL A 123 -0.51 -0.25 -9.58
C VAL A 123 -1.76 -0.81 -8.91
N LEU A 124 -2.70 -1.40 -9.65
CA LEU A 124 -3.88 -2.06 -9.06
C LEU A 124 -3.49 -3.26 -8.19
N GLY A 125 -2.51 -4.07 -8.60
CA GLY A 125 -1.98 -5.15 -7.76
C GLY A 125 -1.34 -4.65 -6.47
N LEU A 126 -0.72 -3.47 -6.51
CA LEU A 126 0.02 -2.91 -5.37
C LEU A 126 -0.81 -2.00 -4.45
N ILE A 127 -1.86 -1.35 -4.95
CA ILE A 127 -2.60 -0.34 -4.18
C ILE A 127 -3.29 -0.95 -2.96
N GLY A 128 -3.77 -2.19 -3.07
CA GLY A 128 -4.33 -2.94 -1.95
C GLY A 128 -3.33 -3.16 -0.83
N TYR A 129 -2.12 -3.60 -1.18
CA TYR A 129 -1.02 -3.69 -0.24
C TYR A 129 -0.68 -2.32 0.32
N TRP A 130 -0.55 -1.28 -0.48
CA TRP A 130 -0.24 0.04 0.04
C TRP A 130 -1.28 0.57 1.03
N THR A 131 -2.57 0.41 0.75
CA THR A 131 -3.64 0.93 1.63
C THR A 131 -3.82 0.07 2.89
N PHE A 132 -3.70 -1.25 2.78
CA PHE A 132 -3.99 -2.17 3.87
C PHE A 132 -2.74 -2.82 4.49
N MET A 133 -1.52 -2.44 4.10
CA MET A 133 -0.28 -3.01 4.67
C MET A 133 -0.21 -2.90 6.19
N PRO A 134 -0.51 -1.74 6.81
CA PRO A 134 -0.43 -1.66 8.25
C PRO A 134 -1.39 -2.65 8.92
N LYS A 135 -2.61 -2.77 8.38
CA LYS A 135 -3.61 -3.70 8.89
C LYS A 135 -3.25 -5.17 8.65
N TYR A 136 -2.63 -5.46 7.51
CA TYR A 136 -2.05 -6.76 7.22
C TYR A 136 -0.98 -7.12 8.25
N MET A 137 -0.07 -6.18 8.58
CA MET A 137 0.97 -6.42 9.59
C MET A 137 0.39 -6.59 11.01
N GLU A 138 -0.59 -5.77 11.38
CA GLU A 138 -1.32 -5.92 12.66
C GLU A 138 -1.93 -7.32 12.80
N THR A 139 -2.55 -7.82 11.73
CA THR A 139 -3.28 -9.10 11.76
C THR A 139 -2.33 -10.30 11.64
N GLN A 140 -1.36 -10.25 10.71
CA GLN A 140 -0.49 -11.39 10.40
C GLN A 140 0.68 -11.54 11.37
N PHE A 141 1.18 -10.44 11.95
CA PHE A 141 2.39 -10.45 12.78
C PHE A 141 2.17 -9.88 14.17
N ARG A 142 0.90 -9.63 14.56
CA ARG A 142 0.48 -9.06 15.84
C ARG A 142 1.24 -7.79 16.22
N GLN A 143 1.54 -6.96 15.22
CA GLN A 143 2.22 -5.69 15.43
C GLN A 143 1.22 -4.60 15.81
N THR A 144 1.70 -3.60 16.55
CA THR A 144 0.88 -2.42 16.85
C THR A 144 0.63 -1.61 15.58
N ALA A 145 -0.44 -0.82 15.57
CA ALA A 145 -0.73 0.07 14.45
C ALA A 145 0.43 1.06 14.18
N ALA A 146 1.10 1.53 15.24
CA ALA A 146 2.26 2.42 15.13
C ALA A 146 3.47 1.72 14.48
N ASN A 147 3.86 0.54 14.95
CA ASN A 147 4.99 -0.22 14.39
C ASN A 147 4.74 -0.60 12.93
N SER A 148 3.50 -0.99 12.60
CA SER A 148 3.11 -1.37 11.25
C SER A 148 3.15 -0.20 10.26
N ASN A 149 2.70 0.99 10.69
CA ASN A 149 2.83 2.22 9.89
C ASN A 149 4.29 2.65 9.72
N PHE A 150 5.07 2.56 10.80
CA PHE A 150 6.50 2.88 10.74
C PHE A 150 7.22 1.96 9.75
N ALA A 151 7.04 0.64 9.87
CA ALA A 151 7.67 -0.32 8.97
C ALA A 151 7.26 -0.13 7.50
N SER A 152 5.97 0.11 7.24
CA SER A 152 5.44 0.36 5.90
C SER A 152 6.09 1.59 5.25
N GLY A 153 6.22 2.70 5.99
CA GLY A 153 6.86 3.92 5.50
C GLY A 153 8.38 3.80 5.42
N ALA A 154 9.03 3.44 6.53
CA ALA A 154 10.48 3.42 6.64
C ALA A 154 11.11 2.36 5.75
N ILE A 155 10.59 1.14 5.69
CA ILE A 155 11.23 0.08 4.89
C ILE A 155 10.67 0.07 3.47
N GLY A 156 9.35 0.12 3.31
CA GLY A 156 8.73 0.02 1.98
C GLY A 156 9.06 1.21 1.07
N ILE A 157 8.92 2.44 1.58
CA ILE A 157 9.06 3.65 0.75
C ILE A 157 10.53 4.05 0.58
N LEU A 158 11.37 3.94 1.62
CA LEU A 158 12.80 4.23 1.46
C LEU A 158 13.46 3.28 0.44
N SER A 159 13.17 1.98 0.51
CA SER A 159 13.68 1.02 -0.46
C SER A 159 13.24 1.36 -1.89
N SER A 160 11.99 1.81 -2.06
CA SER A 160 11.49 2.29 -3.35
C SER A 160 12.23 3.55 -3.84
N GLY A 161 12.54 4.49 -2.95
CA GLY A 161 13.33 5.68 -3.27
C GLY A 161 14.75 5.33 -3.72
N LEU A 162 15.41 4.43 -2.99
CA LEU A 162 16.76 3.94 -3.32
C LEU A 162 16.80 3.22 -4.68
N GLY A 163 15.78 2.42 -5.00
CA GLY A 163 15.71 1.73 -6.29
C GLY A 163 15.47 2.70 -7.46
N ILE A 164 14.63 3.72 -7.30
CA ILE A 164 14.45 4.77 -8.32
C ILE A 164 15.75 5.53 -8.59
N VAL A 165 16.48 5.92 -7.55
CA VAL A 165 17.77 6.64 -7.71
C VAL A 165 18.81 5.72 -8.36
N THR A 166 18.91 4.48 -7.90
CA THR A 166 19.82 3.47 -8.47
C THR A 166 19.54 3.25 -9.95
N SER A 167 18.28 3.09 -10.34
CA SER A 167 17.93 2.92 -11.75
C SER A 167 18.22 4.18 -12.57
N GLY A 168 17.98 5.37 -12.02
CA GLY A 168 18.37 6.65 -12.64
C GLY A 168 19.87 6.76 -12.92
N ILE A 169 20.72 6.32 -11.99
CA ILE A 169 22.18 6.27 -12.14
C ILE A 169 22.59 5.25 -13.21
N VAL A 170 22.07 4.01 -13.11
CA VAL A 170 22.38 2.91 -14.04
C VAL A 170 22.00 3.28 -15.47
N ILE A 171 20.77 3.76 -15.69
CA ILE A 171 20.28 4.16 -17.01
C ILE A 171 21.09 5.33 -17.56
N SER A 172 21.43 6.29 -16.70
CA SER A 172 22.25 7.43 -17.10
C SER A 172 23.67 7.02 -17.50
N LYS A 173 24.27 6.04 -16.83
CA LYS A 173 25.65 5.59 -17.05
C LYS A 173 25.78 4.64 -18.25
N PHE A 174 24.95 3.60 -18.29
CA PHE A 174 25.07 2.50 -19.25
C PHE A 174 24.25 2.70 -20.53
N LYS A 175 23.31 3.66 -20.54
CA LYS A 175 22.45 3.97 -21.70
C LYS A 175 21.84 2.71 -22.36
N PRO A 176 21.10 1.87 -21.61
CA PRO A 176 20.54 0.61 -22.13
C PRO A 176 19.51 0.84 -23.25
N SER A 177 19.40 -0.12 -24.17
CA SER A 177 18.40 -0.07 -25.24
C SER A 177 16.96 -0.09 -24.70
N ALA A 178 15.99 0.36 -25.51
CA ALA A 178 14.59 0.34 -25.13
C ALA A 178 14.05 -1.07 -24.81
N ARG A 179 14.52 -2.07 -25.56
CA ARG A 179 14.21 -3.48 -25.30
C ARG A 179 14.79 -3.97 -23.98
N SER A 180 16.01 -3.57 -23.65
CA SER A 180 16.63 -3.93 -22.37
C SER A 180 15.86 -3.33 -21.19
N LEU A 181 15.37 -2.10 -21.32
CA LEU A 181 14.52 -1.48 -20.30
C LEU A 181 13.17 -2.18 -20.15
N ALA A 182 12.48 -2.45 -21.26
CA ALA A 182 11.20 -3.16 -21.22
C ALA A 182 11.35 -4.59 -20.65
N MET A 183 12.44 -5.29 -20.99
CA MET A 183 12.73 -6.61 -20.42
C MET A 183 13.02 -6.53 -18.92
N TRP A 184 13.72 -5.49 -18.46
CA TRP A 184 13.96 -5.29 -17.04
C TRP A 184 12.66 -5.06 -16.27
N ASN A 185 11.74 -4.27 -16.83
CA ASN A 185 10.42 -4.06 -16.22
C ASN A 185 9.68 -5.38 -16.05
N PHE A 186 9.58 -6.17 -17.12
CA PHE A 186 9.00 -7.51 -17.09
C PHE A 186 9.61 -8.40 -15.98
N ILE A 187 10.94 -8.42 -15.88
CA ILE A 187 11.64 -9.21 -14.84
C ILE A 187 11.27 -8.72 -13.44
N THR A 188 11.28 -7.40 -13.21
CA THR A 188 10.96 -6.84 -11.89
C THR A 188 9.51 -7.08 -11.49
N GLU A 189 8.57 -7.03 -12.43
CA GLU A 189 7.16 -7.33 -12.16
C GLU A 189 6.93 -8.84 -11.94
N ALA A 190 7.57 -9.70 -12.72
CA ALA A 190 7.53 -11.14 -12.53
C ALA A 190 8.09 -11.55 -11.15
N LEU A 191 9.17 -10.89 -10.71
CA LEU A 191 9.68 -11.06 -9.34
C LEU A 191 8.64 -10.63 -8.31
N GLU A 192 7.94 -9.50 -8.52
CA GLU A 192 6.88 -9.04 -7.60
C GLU A 192 5.74 -10.07 -7.47
N VAL A 193 5.34 -10.70 -8.57
CA VAL A 193 4.37 -11.81 -8.57
C VAL A 193 4.88 -12.96 -7.67
N VAL A 194 6.13 -13.39 -7.85
CA VAL A 194 6.75 -14.42 -7.00
C VAL A 194 6.79 -13.99 -5.53
N GLY A 195 7.10 -12.73 -5.25
CA GLY A 195 7.12 -12.16 -3.89
C GLY A 195 5.76 -12.28 -3.18
N HIS A 196 4.66 -12.04 -3.89
CA HIS A 196 3.32 -12.22 -3.33
C HIS A 196 3.01 -13.68 -2.99
N PHE A 197 3.49 -14.63 -3.81
CA PHE A 197 3.39 -16.05 -3.45
C PHE A 197 4.24 -16.41 -2.22
N VAL A 198 5.43 -15.81 -2.07
CA VAL A 198 6.27 -16.01 -0.87
C VAL A 198 5.59 -15.46 0.38
N TYR A 199 4.97 -14.28 0.32
CA TYR A 199 4.26 -13.68 1.44
C TYR A 199 3.10 -14.53 1.97
N ILE A 200 2.52 -15.43 1.17
CA ILE A 200 1.48 -16.37 1.62
C ILE A 200 2.03 -17.35 2.67
N PHE A 201 3.32 -17.68 2.61
CA PHE A 201 3.95 -18.59 3.56
C PHE A 201 4.49 -17.87 4.81
N LEU A 202 4.43 -16.54 4.84
CA LEU A 202 4.88 -15.74 5.97
C LEU A 202 3.68 -15.23 6.77
N GLY A 203 3.72 -15.44 8.07
CA GLY A 203 2.68 -14.95 8.97
C GLY A 203 2.48 -15.89 10.14
N CYS A 204 2.00 -15.31 11.22
CA CYS A 204 1.83 -15.90 12.52
C CYS A 204 0.34 -16.06 12.84
N ALA A 205 -0.45 -16.45 11.84
CA ALA A 205 -1.87 -16.66 11.99
C ALA A 205 -2.09 -17.88 12.89
N SER A 206 -2.31 -17.63 14.18
CA SER A 206 -2.70 -18.64 15.15
C SER A 206 -4.22 -18.84 15.10
N GLU A 207 -4.68 -20.09 15.17
CA GLU A 207 -6.08 -20.43 15.47
C GLU A 207 -6.32 -20.35 16.99
N ASP A 208 -5.86 -19.26 17.62
CA ASP A 208 -5.94 -19.06 19.07
C ASP A 208 -7.30 -18.49 19.50
N LEU A 209 -8.16 -18.08 18.57
CA LEU A 209 -9.45 -17.50 18.92
C LEU A 209 -10.47 -18.59 19.31
N HIS A 210 -11.08 -18.46 20.48
CA HIS A 210 -12.19 -19.31 20.89
C HIS A 210 -13.42 -19.12 19.97
N GLY A 211 -13.98 -20.24 19.51
CA GLY A 211 -15.19 -20.29 18.71
C GLY A 211 -15.08 -21.32 17.59
N GLN A 212 -16.09 -21.35 16.72
CA GLN A 212 -16.11 -22.23 15.57
C GLN A 212 -16.83 -21.59 14.38
N TRP A 213 -16.50 -22.05 13.18
CA TRP A 213 -17.23 -21.66 11.96
C TRP A 213 -18.59 -22.34 11.90
N ASN A 214 -19.65 -21.55 11.71
CA ASN A 214 -20.97 -22.05 11.34
C ASN A 214 -21.02 -22.44 9.84
N ALA A 215 -22.04 -23.21 9.46
CA ALA A 215 -22.29 -23.60 8.07
C ALA A 215 -22.55 -22.40 7.13
N ASP A 216 -23.06 -21.29 7.67
CA ASP A 216 -23.28 -20.03 6.95
C ASP A 216 -22.02 -19.16 6.83
N LYS A 217 -20.84 -19.69 7.23
CA LYS A 217 -19.54 -19.00 7.25
C LYS A 217 -19.49 -17.81 8.19
N THR A 218 -20.33 -17.76 9.22
CA THR A 218 -20.19 -16.83 10.34
C THR A 218 -19.35 -17.45 11.47
N TRP A 219 -18.60 -16.62 12.20
CA TRP A 219 -17.85 -17.08 13.38
C TRP A 219 -18.76 -17.11 14.60
N ASN A 220 -18.91 -18.29 15.23
CA ASN A 220 -19.72 -18.47 16.42
C ASN A 220 -18.85 -18.49 17.67
N LEU A 221 -19.06 -17.48 18.53
CA LEU A 221 -18.40 -17.35 19.84
C LEU A 221 -19.15 -18.10 20.95
N THR A 222 -20.40 -18.50 20.72
CA THR A 222 -21.24 -19.18 21.71
C THR A 222 -21.08 -20.69 21.59
N MET A 223 -20.54 -21.29 22.65
CA MET A 223 -20.23 -22.71 22.77
C MET A 223 -20.88 -23.26 24.05
N ASP A 224 -21.03 -24.58 24.18
CA ASP A 224 -21.72 -25.22 25.32
C ASP A 224 -21.26 -24.71 26.70
N CYS A 225 -19.98 -24.34 26.83
CA CYS A 225 -19.39 -23.84 28.06
C CYS A 225 -19.84 -22.42 28.45
N ASN A 226 -20.28 -21.57 27.51
CA ASN A 226 -20.68 -20.17 27.77
C ASN A 226 -22.16 -19.86 27.44
N VAL A 227 -22.95 -20.86 27.00
CA VAL A 227 -24.39 -20.66 26.74
C VAL A 227 -25.12 -20.10 27.96
N GLY A 228 -24.77 -20.57 29.16
CA GLY A 228 -25.38 -20.11 30.42
C GLY A 228 -25.09 -18.65 30.78
N CYS A 229 -24.11 -18.01 30.13
CA CYS A 229 -23.72 -16.63 30.40
C CYS A 229 -24.57 -15.60 29.65
N ASN A 230 -25.33 -16.01 28.61
CA ASN A 230 -26.15 -15.12 27.77
C ASN A 230 -25.39 -13.87 27.27
N CYS A 231 -24.18 -14.07 26.74
CA CYS A 231 -23.33 -12.98 26.27
C CYS A 231 -24.00 -12.18 25.13
N GLY A 232 -24.06 -10.86 25.29
CA GLY A 232 -24.69 -9.99 24.31
C GLY A 232 -23.94 -9.93 22.98
N LYS A 233 -24.67 -9.97 21.86
CA LYS A 233 -24.10 -9.84 20.50
C LYS A 233 -23.43 -8.49 20.24
N SER A 234 -23.76 -7.45 21.01
CA SER A 234 -23.20 -6.10 20.90
C SER A 234 -22.17 -5.78 22.00
N MET A 235 -21.62 -6.80 22.66
CA MET A 235 -20.63 -6.60 23.71
C MET A 235 -19.31 -6.05 23.12
N SER A 236 -18.72 -5.07 23.78
CA SER A 236 -17.42 -4.53 23.38
C SER A 236 -16.34 -5.59 23.44
N TYR A 237 -15.44 -5.57 22.45
CA TYR A 237 -14.26 -6.42 22.42
C TYR A 237 -13.36 -6.12 23.61
N ASN A 238 -13.10 -7.13 24.45
CA ASN A 238 -12.30 -7.04 25.67
C ASN A 238 -11.54 -8.35 25.85
N PRO A 239 -10.49 -8.60 25.06
CA PRO A 239 -9.89 -9.92 24.96
C PRO A 239 -9.32 -10.39 26.30
N VAL A 240 -9.42 -11.69 26.54
CA VAL A 240 -8.75 -12.36 27.65
C VAL A 240 -8.00 -13.58 27.14
N CYS A 241 -6.82 -13.83 27.70
CA CYS A 241 -5.99 -14.98 27.38
C CYS A 241 -6.12 -16.03 28.49
N SER A 242 -6.32 -17.28 28.10
CA SER A 242 -6.32 -18.40 29.03
C SER A 242 -4.98 -18.57 29.77
N PHE A 243 -5.03 -19.16 30.96
CA PHE A 243 -3.83 -19.35 31.79
C PHE A 243 -2.71 -20.17 31.11
N ASP A 244 -3.07 -21.13 30.28
CA ASP A 244 -2.15 -21.93 29.47
C ASP A 244 -1.57 -21.18 28.26
N ARG A 245 -1.97 -19.91 28.07
CA ARG A 245 -1.52 -19.00 27.00
C ARG A 245 -1.80 -19.51 25.59
N SER A 246 -2.79 -20.39 25.43
CA SER A 246 -3.11 -21.02 24.16
C SER A 246 -4.30 -20.39 23.45
N THR A 247 -5.30 -19.92 24.22
CA THR A 247 -6.61 -19.56 23.69
C THR A 247 -6.99 -18.14 24.12
N THR A 248 -7.19 -17.29 23.13
CA THR A 248 -7.73 -15.94 23.25
C THR A 248 -9.26 -15.99 23.14
N PHE A 249 -9.95 -15.39 24.10
CA PHE A 249 -11.41 -15.24 24.09
C PHE A 249 -11.79 -13.79 23.78
N TYR A 250 -12.91 -13.59 23.07
CA TYR A 250 -13.40 -12.25 22.70
C TYR A 250 -13.69 -11.34 23.91
N SER A 251 -14.22 -11.93 24.98
CA SER A 251 -14.50 -11.25 26.24
C SER A 251 -14.48 -12.22 27.42
N PRO A 252 -14.42 -11.71 28.68
CA PRO A 252 -14.54 -12.56 29.87
C PRO A 252 -15.87 -13.33 29.91
N CYS A 253 -16.94 -12.77 29.34
CA CYS A 253 -18.24 -13.46 29.25
C CYS A 253 -18.15 -14.68 28.33
N TYR A 254 -17.53 -14.53 27.15
CA TYR A 254 -17.36 -15.67 26.24
C TYR A 254 -16.36 -16.71 26.74
N ALA A 255 -15.49 -16.35 27.70
CA ALA A 255 -14.68 -17.31 28.46
C ALA A 255 -15.46 -18.00 29.60
N GLY A 256 -16.69 -17.53 29.90
CA GLY A 256 -17.54 -18.07 30.95
C GLY A 256 -17.11 -17.67 32.36
N CYS A 257 -16.34 -16.58 32.51
CA CYS A 257 -15.81 -16.14 33.79
C CYS A 257 -16.87 -15.40 34.63
N THR A 258 -16.94 -15.69 35.93
CA THR A 258 -17.89 -15.04 36.85
C THR A 258 -17.23 -14.10 37.86
N LEU A 259 -15.90 -14.18 38.02
CA LEU A 259 -15.15 -13.42 39.00
C LEU A 259 -14.08 -12.57 38.30
N GLU A 260 -14.02 -11.29 38.65
CA GLU A 260 -12.99 -10.33 38.24
C GLU A 260 -12.17 -9.94 39.47
N THR A 261 -10.86 -9.97 39.33
CA THR A 261 -9.88 -9.57 40.35
C THR A 261 -8.83 -8.69 39.70
N VAL A 262 -8.27 -7.74 40.44
CA VAL A 262 -7.18 -6.89 39.95
C VAL A 262 -5.89 -7.37 40.61
N ILE A 263 -4.91 -7.74 39.78
CA ILE A 263 -3.58 -8.16 40.24
C ILE A 263 -2.69 -6.91 40.39
N ASP A 264 -1.68 -6.99 41.26
CA ASP A 264 -0.63 -5.96 41.40
C ASP A 264 -0.09 -5.52 40.03
N GLY A 265 -0.15 -4.20 39.78
CA GLY A 265 0.16 -3.61 38.48
C GLY A 265 -1.07 -3.19 37.66
N GLY A 266 -2.29 -3.39 38.17
CA GLY A 266 -3.54 -2.91 37.56
C GLY A 266 -4.10 -3.80 36.46
N ILE A 267 -3.50 -4.99 36.25
CA ILE A 267 -3.95 -5.97 35.26
C ILE A 267 -5.16 -6.72 35.81
N LYS A 268 -6.22 -6.82 35.01
CA LYS A 268 -7.40 -7.61 35.39
C LYS A 268 -7.15 -9.09 35.16
N ALA A 269 -7.50 -9.89 36.16
CA ALA A 269 -7.52 -11.34 36.09
C ALA A 269 -8.92 -11.86 36.39
N TYR A 270 -9.30 -12.88 35.63
CA TYR A 270 -10.60 -13.49 35.66
C TYR A 270 -10.48 -14.92 36.16
N SER A 271 -11.45 -15.34 36.96
CA SER A 271 -11.50 -16.69 37.52
C SER A 271 -12.90 -17.27 37.45
N ASN A 272 -12.99 -18.58 37.72
CA ASN A 272 -14.21 -19.37 37.56
C ASN A 272 -14.74 -19.32 36.11
N CYS A 273 -13.84 -19.48 35.14
CA CYS A 273 -14.14 -19.48 33.72
C CYS A 273 -14.48 -20.90 33.24
N THR A 274 -15.73 -21.13 32.84
CA THR A 274 -16.22 -22.46 32.44
C THR A 274 -15.68 -22.95 31.08
N CYS A 275 -15.24 -22.04 30.20
CA CYS A 275 -14.67 -22.40 28.90
C CYS A 275 -13.16 -22.66 28.95
N ILE A 276 -12.53 -22.56 30.11
CA ILE A 276 -11.08 -22.73 30.29
C ILE A 276 -10.84 -23.97 31.15
N GLY A 277 -10.11 -24.94 30.62
CA GLY A 277 -9.73 -26.14 31.36
C GLY A 277 -8.79 -25.86 32.54
N GLY A 278 -8.71 -26.80 33.49
CA GLY A 278 -7.80 -26.71 34.62
C GLY A 278 -8.25 -25.71 35.68
N ALA A 279 -7.43 -24.69 35.95
CA ALA A 279 -7.68 -23.70 37.01
C ALA A 279 -8.83 -22.72 36.68
N GLY A 280 -9.30 -22.69 35.43
CA GLY A 280 -10.41 -21.82 35.01
C GLY A 280 -10.08 -20.34 35.17
N THR A 281 -8.84 -19.95 34.89
CA THR A 281 -8.34 -18.58 35.03
C THR A 281 -7.90 -17.98 33.70
N ALA A 282 -8.07 -16.66 33.57
CA ALA A 282 -7.65 -15.89 32.41
C ALA A 282 -7.08 -14.54 32.83
N THR A 283 -6.22 -13.95 32.01
CA THR A 283 -5.69 -12.60 32.19
C THR A 283 -6.16 -11.69 31.07
N GLU A 284 -6.32 -10.41 31.35
CA GLU A 284 -6.63 -9.39 30.34
C GLU A 284 -5.59 -9.37 29.22
N GLY A 285 -6.06 -9.22 27.97
CA GLY A 285 -5.23 -9.16 26.77
C GLY A 285 -5.36 -10.39 25.87
N VAL A 286 -4.70 -10.33 24.72
CA VAL A 286 -4.58 -11.45 23.78
C VAL A 286 -3.43 -12.36 24.17
N CYS A 287 -3.49 -13.63 23.78
CA CYS A 287 -2.39 -14.54 24.07
C CYS A 287 -1.11 -14.15 23.31
N PRO A 288 0.07 -14.22 23.97
CA PRO A 288 1.32 -13.87 23.35
C PRO A 288 1.68 -14.90 22.28
N VAL A 289 2.11 -14.41 21.11
CA VAL A 289 2.62 -15.23 20.01
C VAL A 289 3.99 -14.73 19.62
N ASP A 290 4.93 -15.64 19.42
CA ASP A 290 6.28 -15.28 18.97
C ASP A 290 6.32 -15.21 17.44
N CYS A 291 6.12 -14.00 16.92
CA CYS A 291 6.12 -13.72 15.48
C CYS A 291 7.36 -12.93 15.03
N GLY A 292 8.35 -12.73 15.90
CA GLY A 292 9.45 -11.80 15.66
C GLY A 292 10.30 -12.18 14.44
N TYR A 293 10.62 -13.47 14.31
CA TYR A 293 11.43 -13.99 13.21
C TYR A 293 10.73 -13.84 11.85
N ASP A 294 9.49 -14.28 11.74
CA ASP A 294 8.70 -14.17 10.51
C ASP A 294 8.46 -12.72 10.10
N PHE A 295 8.25 -11.84 11.09
CA PHE A 295 8.11 -10.41 10.83
C PHE A 295 9.39 -9.80 10.27
N ILE A 296 10.57 -10.12 10.83
CA ILE A 296 11.85 -9.63 10.31
C ILE A 296 12.10 -10.13 8.89
N ILE A 297 11.82 -11.41 8.60
CA ILE A 297 11.92 -11.96 7.24
C ILE A 297 10.99 -11.21 6.28
N PHE A 298 9.74 -11.00 6.69
CA PHE A 298 8.76 -10.27 5.90
C PHE A 298 9.24 -8.85 5.59
N LEU A 299 9.77 -8.12 6.57
CA LEU A 299 10.31 -6.77 6.38
C LEU A 299 11.52 -6.75 5.44
N ALA A 300 12.45 -7.72 5.59
CA ALA A 300 13.61 -7.83 4.71
C ALA A 300 13.19 -8.09 3.26
N LEU A 301 12.29 -9.05 3.05
CA LEU A 301 11.74 -9.35 1.72
C LEU A 301 10.98 -8.16 1.16
N MET A 302 10.13 -7.51 1.95
CA MET A 302 9.45 -6.28 1.54
C MET A 302 10.43 -5.21 1.09
N GLY A 303 11.52 -4.98 1.82
CA GLY A 303 12.55 -4.03 1.42
C GLY A 303 13.18 -4.38 0.07
N VAL A 304 13.60 -5.63 -0.10
CA VAL A 304 14.24 -6.13 -1.34
C VAL A 304 13.28 -6.04 -2.53
N MET A 305 12.05 -6.53 -2.37
CA MET A 305 11.03 -6.51 -3.42
C MET A 305 10.69 -5.08 -3.85
N ARG A 306 10.47 -4.18 -2.88
CA ARG A 306 10.19 -2.76 -3.16
C ARG A 306 11.35 -2.06 -3.84
N PHE A 307 12.59 -2.38 -3.47
CA PHE A 307 13.77 -1.88 -4.16
C PHE A 307 13.75 -2.28 -5.64
N PHE A 308 13.69 -3.58 -5.95
CA PHE A 308 13.72 -4.06 -7.34
C PHE A 308 12.52 -3.57 -8.16
N SER A 309 11.31 -3.68 -7.62
CA SER A 309 10.07 -3.20 -8.23
C SER A 309 10.15 -1.73 -8.65
N SER A 310 10.76 -0.89 -7.81
CA SER A 310 10.91 0.54 -8.10
C SER A 310 11.95 0.85 -9.19
N THR A 311 12.92 -0.04 -9.44
CA THR A 311 13.92 0.17 -10.49
C THR A 311 13.32 0.15 -11.90
N GLY A 312 12.28 -0.68 -12.14
CA GLY A 312 11.58 -0.76 -13.42
C GLY A 312 10.77 0.50 -13.76
N ARG A 313 10.26 1.22 -12.75
CA ARG A 313 9.44 2.44 -12.96
C ARG A 313 10.16 3.54 -13.75
N SER A 314 11.47 3.67 -13.57
CA SER A 314 12.28 4.62 -14.34
C SER A 314 12.29 4.27 -15.83
N GLY A 315 12.32 2.97 -16.16
CA GLY A 315 12.23 2.47 -17.53
C GLY A 315 10.87 2.81 -18.16
N ASN A 316 9.77 2.50 -17.47
CA ASN A 316 8.40 2.80 -17.94
C ASN A 316 8.21 4.30 -18.23
N THR A 317 8.71 5.17 -17.35
CA THR A 317 8.64 6.63 -17.53
C THR A 317 9.43 7.08 -18.77
N ILE A 318 10.63 6.55 -19.00
CA ILE A 318 11.46 6.92 -20.15
C ILE A 318 10.82 6.45 -21.46
N ILE A 319 10.30 5.23 -21.50
CA ILE A 319 9.59 4.67 -22.66
C ILE A 319 8.36 5.55 -22.98
N GLN A 320 7.57 5.91 -21.97
CA GLN A 320 6.40 6.79 -22.12
C GLN A 320 6.78 8.14 -22.74
N PHE A 321 7.83 8.79 -22.27
CA PHE A 321 8.26 10.10 -22.81
C PHE A 321 8.87 10.01 -24.21
N ARG A 322 9.49 8.89 -24.58
CA ARG A 322 10.19 8.74 -25.86
C ARG A 322 9.32 8.15 -26.97
N CYS A 323 8.27 7.40 -26.64
CA CYS A 323 7.36 6.85 -27.65
C CYS A 323 6.35 7.87 -28.20
N VAL A 324 6.33 9.10 -27.66
CA VAL A 324 5.37 10.15 -28.02
C VAL A 324 6.09 11.38 -28.56
N LYS A 325 5.51 12.03 -29.57
CA LYS A 325 6.01 13.29 -30.12
C LYS A 325 6.00 14.40 -29.06
N GLN A 326 6.90 15.37 -29.18
CA GLN A 326 7.07 16.43 -28.18
C GLN A 326 5.78 17.23 -27.89
N GLU A 327 4.97 17.49 -28.93
CA GLU A 327 3.68 18.18 -28.83
C GLU A 327 2.61 17.41 -28.04
N ASP A 328 2.68 16.08 -27.99
CA ASP A 328 1.69 15.22 -27.36
C ASP A 328 2.06 14.76 -25.94
N LYS A 329 3.27 15.11 -25.45
CA LYS A 329 3.79 14.58 -24.17
C LYS A 329 2.90 14.92 -22.98
N SER A 330 2.33 16.13 -22.93
CA SER A 330 1.41 16.52 -21.86
C SER A 330 0.11 15.70 -21.93
N LEU A 331 -0.41 15.49 -23.14
CA LEU A 331 -1.63 14.71 -23.35
C LEU A 331 -1.40 13.22 -23.05
N SER A 332 -0.22 12.65 -23.34
CA SER A 332 0.08 11.25 -23.03
C SER A 332 0.26 10.98 -21.53
N LEU A 333 0.82 11.94 -20.80
CA LEU A 333 0.83 11.92 -19.33
C LEU A 333 -0.60 11.94 -18.79
N GLY A 334 -1.42 12.90 -19.26
CA GLY A 334 -2.84 12.98 -18.87
C GLY A 334 -3.61 11.71 -19.19
N PHE A 335 -3.41 11.12 -20.37
CA PHE A 335 -4.01 9.83 -20.74
C PHE A 335 -3.61 8.72 -19.78
N SER A 336 -2.32 8.58 -19.46
CA SER A 336 -1.84 7.51 -18.58
C SER A 336 -2.36 7.66 -17.15
N GLU A 337 -2.45 8.90 -16.64
CA GLU A 337 -3.03 9.19 -15.33
C GLU A 337 -4.55 8.90 -15.30
N VAL A 338 -5.29 9.23 -16.37
CA VAL A 338 -6.72 8.90 -16.47
C VAL A 338 -6.92 7.37 -16.47
N VAL A 339 -6.14 6.63 -17.26
CA VAL A 339 -6.20 5.16 -17.28
C VAL A 339 -5.88 4.60 -15.89
N MET A 340 -4.85 5.11 -15.23
CA MET A 340 -4.46 4.66 -13.88
C MET A 340 -5.50 5.00 -12.83
N ALA A 341 -6.12 6.18 -12.91
CA ALA A 341 -7.20 6.57 -12.01
C ALA A 341 -8.42 5.64 -12.14
N LEU A 342 -8.83 5.35 -13.37
CA LEU A 342 -10.00 4.50 -13.66
C LEU A 342 -9.77 3.03 -13.36
N VAL A 343 -8.57 2.50 -13.64
CA VAL A 343 -8.27 1.06 -13.53
C VAL A 343 -7.68 0.70 -12.17
N ALA A 344 -6.94 1.61 -11.52
CA ALA A 344 -6.22 1.30 -10.28
C ALA A 344 -6.72 2.10 -9.07
N PHE A 345 -6.64 3.43 -9.10
CA PHE A 345 -6.86 4.23 -7.88
C PHE A 345 -8.32 4.27 -7.41
N MET A 346 -9.29 4.29 -8.32
CA MET A 346 -10.71 4.23 -7.94
C MET A 346 -11.14 2.82 -7.51
N PRO A 347 -10.97 1.76 -8.34
CA PRO A 347 -11.46 0.43 -7.97
C PRO A 347 -10.59 -0.26 -6.92
N GLY A 348 -9.29 0.06 -6.83
CA GLY A 348 -8.35 -0.60 -5.93
C GLY A 348 -8.79 -0.57 -4.46
N PRO A 349 -8.87 0.59 -3.80
CA PRO A 349 -9.27 0.67 -2.40
C PRO A 349 -10.65 0.05 -2.12
N ILE A 350 -11.59 0.15 -3.07
CA ILE A 350 -12.93 -0.45 -2.94
C ILE A 350 -12.81 -1.97 -2.97
N LEU A 351 -12.14 -2.54 -3.98
CA LEU A 351 -11.97 -3.98 -4.15
C LEU A 351 -11.22 -4.59 -2.97
N TYR A 352 -10.08 -4.01 -2.60
CA TYR A 352 -9.30 -4.52 -1.46
C TYR A 352 -10.01 -4.29 -0.12
N GLY A 353 -10.77 -3.20 0.03
CA GLY A 353 -11.63 -2.98 1.19
C GLY A 353 -12.67 -4.09 1.34
N THR A 354 -13.38 -4.44 0.25
CA THR A 354 -14.34 -5.56 0.29
C THR A 354 -13.70 -6.90 0.58
N ILE A 355 -12.46 -7.13 0.13
CA ILE A 355 -11.69 -8.35 0.46
C ILE A 355 -11.36 -8.39 1.95
N VAL A 356 -10.88 -7.30 2.52
CA VAL A 356 -10.55 -7.19 3.94
C VAL A 356 -11.82 -7.39 4.77
N ASP A 357 -12.93 -6.74 4.41
CA ASP A 357 -14.22 -6.90 5.08
C ASP A 357 -14.77 -8.33 4.98
N ALA A 358 -14.58 -9.02 3.86
CA ALA A 358 -14.97 -10.42 3.68
C ALA A 358 -14.20 -11.40 4.58
N THR A 359 -13.08 -10.96 5.15
CA THR A 359 -12.28 -11.74 6.10
C THR A 359 -12.64 -11.44 7.55
N CYS A 360 -13.61 -10.55 7.78
CA CYS A 360 -14.06 -10.23 9.13
C CYS A 360 -14.75 -11.42 9.80
N MET A 361 -14.28 -11.79 11.00
CA MET A 361 -14.91 -12.80 11.86
C MET A 361 -15.92 -12.17 12.81
N VAL A 362 -15.57 -11.02 13.41
CA VAL A 362 -16.40 -10.36 14.42
C VAL A 362 -16.56 -8.88 14.13
N TRP A 363 -17.77 -8.48 13.76
CA TRP A 363 -18.16 -7.10 13.51
C TRP A 363 -18.46 -6.36 14.81
N GLY A 364 -17.96 -5.14 14.95
CA GLY A 364 -18.34 -4.23 16.02
C GLY A 364 -19.71 -3.61 15.75
N GLY A 365 -20.76 -4.12 16.39
CA GLY A 365 -22.11 -3.57 16.26
C GLY A 365 -22.41 -2.44 17.24
N LYS A 366 -22.95 -1.32 16.77
CA LYS A 366 -23.62 -0.31 17.62
C LYS A 366 -25.02 -0.06 17.05
N CYS A 367 -26.05 -0.13 17.90
CA CYS A 367 -27.44 0.17 17.51
C CYS A 367 -27.98 -0.68 16.33
N GLY A 368 -27.57 -1.95 16.22
CA GLY A 368 -28.06 -2.87 15.19
C GLY A 368 -27.42 -2.72 13.80
N THR A 369 -26.45 -1.83 13.63
CA THR A 369 -25.64 -1.72 12.41
C THR A 369 -24.20 -2.21 12.64
N ASN A 370 -23.62 -2.81 11.61
CA ASN A 370 -22.21 -3.21 11.61
C ASN A 370 -21.33 -1.96 11.49
N GLY A 371 -20.37 -1.82 12.40
CA GLY A 371 -19.30 -0.83 12.38
C GLY A 371 -17.96 -1.46 12.00
N ASN A 372 -16.88 -1.10 12.70
CA ASN A 372 -15.55 -1.63 12.41
C ASN A 372 -15.45 -3.13 12.74
N CYS A 373 -14.72 -3.88 11.92
CA CYS A 373 -14.38 -5.26 12.25
C CYS A 373 -13.29 -5.31 13.34
N TRP A 374 -13.53 -6.09 14.39
CA TRP A 374 -12.59 -6.28 15.51
C TRP A 374 -11.56 -7.35 15.22
N LEU A 375 -11.99 -8.47 14.65
CA LEU A 375 -11.18 -9.66 14.45
C LEU A 375 -11.31 -10.14 13.02
N TYR A 376 -10.17 -10.33 12.36
CA TYR A 376 -10.07 -10.80 10.99
C TYR A 376 -9.50 -12.21 10.97
N ASP A 377 -10.01 -13.05 10.07
CA ASP A 377 -9.43 -14.35 9.75
C ASP A 377 -8.08 -14.11 9.06
N GLY A 378 -7.00 -14.33 9.81
CA GLY A 378 -5.65 -14.09 9.33
C GLY A 378 -5.31 -14.93 8.09
N MET A 379 -5.77 -16.18 8.03
CA MET A 379 -5.46 -17.06 6.90
C MET A 379 -6.18 -16.61 5.62
N ARG A 380 -7.49 -16.32 5.70
CA ARG A 380 -8.25 -15.80 4.55
C ARG A 380 -7.73 -14.44 4.11
N LEU A 381 -7.43 -13.54 5.04
CA LEU A 381 -6.87 -12.23 4.73
C LEU A 381 -5.56 -12.37 3.96
N LYS A 382 -4.67 -13.25 4.43
CA LYS A 382 -3.40 -13.54 3.76
C LYS A 382 -3.60 -14.05 2.34
N TYR A 383 -4.44 -15.07 2.14
CA TYR A 383 -4.66 -15.64 0.81
C TYR A 383 -5.33 -14.65 -0.14
N TYR A 384 -6.44 -14.03 0.28
CA TYR A 384 -7.21 -13.17 -0.60
C TYR A 384 -6.42 -11.92 -1.02
N LEU A 385 -5.67 -11.30 -0.11
CA LEU A 385 -4.85 -10.14 -0.45
C LEU A 385 -3.71 -10.51 -1.42
N ASN A 386 -2.97 -11.59 -1.13
CA ASN A 386 -1.80 -11.98 -1.93
C ASN A 386 -2.18 -12.51 -3.29
N PHE A 387 -3.19 -13.38 -3.39
CA PHE A 387 -3.62 -13.89 -4.69
C PHE A 387 -4.25 -12.81 -5.56
N THR A 388 -5.01 -11.89 -4.98
CA THR A 388 -5.58 -10.76 -5.73
C THR A 388 -4.48 -9.85 -6.27
N GLY A 389 -3.51 -9.48 -5.41
CA GLY A 389 -2.34 -8.70 -5.82
C GLY A 389 -1.54 -9.40 -6.92
N ALA A 390 -1.19 -10.67 -6.72
CA ALA A 390 -0.46 -11.48 -7.68
C ALA A 390 -1.20 -11.62 -9.03
N SER A 391 -2.53 -11.73 -9.02
CA SER A 391 -3.33 -11.86 -10.24
C SER A 391 -3.29 -10.59 -11.08
N PHE A 392 -3.46 -9.41 -10.46
CA PHE A 392 -3.36 -8.14 -11.19
C PHE A 392 -1.93 -7.84 -11.64
N LEU A 393 -0.93 -8.15 -10.82
CA LEU A 393 0.48 -8.06 -11.22
C LEU A 393 0.79 -8.95 -12.41
N LEU A 394 0.29 -10.19 -12.43
CA LEU A 394 0.48 -11.12 -13.55
C LEU A 394 -0.12 -10.57 -14.84
N ILE A 395 -1.29 -9.93 -14.79
CA ILE A 395 -1.89 -9.26 -15.95
C ILE A 395 -0.96 -8.13 -16.45
N GLY A 396 -0.42 -7.31 -15.55
CA GLY A 396 0.57 -6.28 -15.88
C GLY A 396 1.82 -6.86 -16.55
N THR A 397 2.38 -7.91 -15.95
CA THR A 397 3.57 -8.61 -16.47
C THR A 397 3.33 -9.20 -17.87
N ILE A 398 2.13 -9.72 -18.15
CA ILE A 398 1.77 -10.19 -19.50
C ILE A 398 1.69 -9.03 -20.50
N LEU A 399 1.15 -7.87 -20.10
CA LEU A 399 1.07 -6.68 -20.94
C LEU A 399 2.47 -6.09 -21.25
N ASP A 400 3.42 -6.23 -20.33
CA ASP A 400 4.82 -5.86 -20.52
C ASP A 400 5.51 -6.63 -21.66
N ILE A 401 5.08 -7.87 -21.94
CA ILE A 401 5.54 -8.62 -23.13
C ILE A 401 5.13 -7.86 -24.41
N GLY A 402 3.93 -7.27 -24.42
CA GLY A 402 3.46 -6.41 -25.52
C GLY A 402 4.29 -5.14 -25.67
N VAL A 403 4.69 -4.51 -24.55
CA VAL A 403 5.62 -3.37 -24.57
C VAL A 403 6.96 -3.78 -25.17
N TRP A 404 7.56 -4.87 -24.68
CA TRP A 404 8.83 -5.39 -25.15
C TRP A 404 8.82 -5.74 -26.65
N TYR A 405 7.71 -6.31 -27.14
CA TYR A 405 7.54 -6.62 -28.56
C TYR A 405 7.50 -5.34 -29.42
N HIS A 406 6.72 -4.34 -29.02
CA HIS A 406 6.52 -3.12 -29.81
C HIS A 406 7.65 -2.09 -29.70
N VAL A 407 8.52 -2.17 -28.68
CA VAL A 407 9.58 -1.18 -28.43
C VAL A 407 10.84 -1.37 -29.30
N LYS A 408 10.85 -2.34 -30.22
CA LYS A 408 12.03 -2.73 -31.03
C LYS A 408 12.75 -1.56 -31.69
N ASP A 409 11.99 -0.66 -32.31
CA ASP A 409 12.53 0.41 -33.14
C ASP A 409 12.55 1.77 -32.39
N LEU A 410 12.25 1.77 -31.08
CA LEU A 410 12.22 2.99 -30.29
C LEU A 410 13.63 3.46 -29.93
N LYS A 411 14.04 4.61 -30.47
CA LYS A 411 15.29 5.29 -30.09
C LYS A 411 15.07 6.13 -28.83
N ILE A 412 15.79 5.78 -27.76
CA ILE A 412 15.71 6.48 -26.46
C ILE A 412 16.74 7.60 -26.35
N TYR A 413 17.92 7.39 -26.90
CA TYR A 413 19.01 8.35 -26.90
C TYR A 413 19.10 8.96 -28.29
N ASP A 414 19.25 10.28 -28.32
CA ASP A 414 19.58 10.99 -29.54
C ASP A 414 20.99 10.52 -29.98
N ALA A 415 21.20 10.33 -31.29
CA ALA A 415 22.50 9.89 -31.79
C ALA A 415 23.55 10.90 -31.33
N SER A 416 24.67 10.42 -30.77
CA SER A 416 25.82 11.29 -30.54
C SER A 416 26.26 11.86 -31.88
N ASP A 417 26.65 13.14 -31.92
CA ASP A 417 27.17 13.89 -33.09
C ASP A 417 28.49 13.31 -33.67
N GLY A 418 28.67 11.99 -33.69
CA GLY A 418 29.85 11.28 -34.21
C GLY A 418 29.53 10.01 -34.99
N ASP A 419 28.26 9.71 -35.27
CA ASP A 419 27.83 8.54 -36.07
C ASP A 419 27.20 8.94 -37.42
N GLU A 420 27.49 10.15 -37.93
CA GLU A 420 27.34 10.41 -39.36
C GLU A 420 28.47 9.68 -40.10
N LYS A 421 28.21 8.43 -40.51
CA LYS A 421 28.98 7.83 -41.60
C LYS A 421 28.72 8.69 -42.85
N PRO A 422 29.75 9.25 -43.50
CA PRO A 422 29.54 9.94 -44.76
C PRO A 422 28.94 8.95 -45.76
N ALA A 423 27.83 9.36 -46.37
CA ALA A 423 27.24 8.62 -47.47
C ALA A 423 28.33 8.45 -48.55
N ARG A 424 28.64 7.20 -48.89
CA ARG A 424 29.40 6.90 -50.10
C ARG A 424 28.55 7.31 -51.31
N GLU A 425 29.16 8.12 -52.17
CA GLU A 425 28.71 8.41 -53.53
C GLU A 425 28.45 7.14 -54.35
#